data_AF-A0A7Y3FD84-F1
#
_entry.id   AF-A0A7Y3FD84-F1
#
_cell.length_a   1.000
_cell.length_b   1.000
_cell.length_c   1.000
_cell.angle_alpha   90.00
_cell.angle_beta   90.00
_cell.angle_gamma   90.00
#
_symmetry.space_group_name_H-M   'P 1'
#
loop_
_entity.id
_entity.type
_entity.pdbx_description
1 polymer ?
#
loop_
_entity_poly.entity_id
_entity_poly.type
_entity_poly.pdbx_seq_one_letter_code
_entity_poly.pdbx_strand_id
1 'polypeptide(L)'
;VNNEGYEPFLAYRNFVFDGVQVNGLVIAGARPDPVPYYKQHVIFGPGAFVEIAAGFEDYERAMKRKLLREINGSALSSLIE
;
A
#
# COMPACT_ATOMS: atom_id res chain seq x y z
N VAL A 1 -5.86 17.99 2.25
CA VAL A 1 -5.78 16.52 2.24
C VAL A 1 -6.99 16.06 3.02
N ASN A 2 -8.06 15.59 2.37
CA ASN A 2 -9.24 15.09 3.08
C ASN A 2 -9.33 13.58 2.86
N ASN A 3 -8.97 12.83 3.89
CA ASN A 3 -9.27 11.42 4.03
C ASN A 3 -10.16 11.35 5.28
N GLU A 4 -11.45 11.69 5.13
CA GLU A 4 -12.42 11.61 6.22
C GLU A 4 -12.71 10.13 6.49
N GLY A 5 -12.22 9.61 7.61
CA GLY A 5 -12.35 8.20 7.95
C GLY A 5 -11.52 7.74 9.13
N TYR A 6 -11.48 6.42 9.31
CA TYR A 6 -10.71 5.74 10.35
C TYR A 6 -9.21 5.81 10.02
N GLU A 7 -8.42 6.44 10.88
CA GLU A 7 -6.97 6.51 10.70
C GLU A 7 -6.35 5.09 10.64
N PRO A 8 -5.35 4.84 9.78
CA PRO A 8 -4.75 3.52 9.63
C PRO A 8 -4.29 2.90 10.95
N PHE A 9 -3.65 3.71 11.81
CA PHE A 9 -3.23 3.27 13.14
C PHE A 9 -4.41 2.79 14.00
N LEU A 10 -5.55 3.48 13.93
CA LEU A 10 -6.75 3.08 14.67
C LEU A 10 -7.35 1.81 14.08
N ALA A 11 -7.28 1.61 12.76
CA ALA A 11 -7.75 0.39 12.12
C ALA A 11 -6.93 -0.83 12.56
N TYR A 12 -5.59 -0.76 12.48
CA TYR A 12 -4.73 -1.88 12.86
C TYR A 12 -4.82 -2.27 14.34
N ARG A 13 -5.19 -1.30 15.20
CA ARG A 13 -5.37 -1.57 16.63
C ARG A 13 -6.73 -2.17 16.96
N ASN A 14 -7.77 -1.84 16.19
CA ASN A 14 -9.16 -2.15 16.55
C ASN A 14 -9.77 -3.30 15.74
N PHE A 15 -9.09 -3.80 14.71
CA PHE A 15 -9.55 -4.95 13.91
C PHE A 15 -8.45 -6.02 13.82
N VAL A 16 -8.86 -7.26 13.55
CA VAL A 16 -7.95 -8.39 13.34
C VAL A 16 -7.43 -8.32 11.90
N PHE A 17 -6.11 -8.18 11.75
CA PHE A 17 -5.41 -8.17 10.46
C PHE A 17 -4.52 -9.41 10.27
N ASP A 18 -4.77 -10.49 11.01
CA ASP A 18 -4.03 -11.74 10.85
C ASP A 18 -4.17 -12.27 9.42
N GLY A 19 -3.03 -12.55 8.78
CA GLY A 19 -2.99 -12.96 7.37
C GLY A 19 -3.34 -11.86 6.36
N VAL A 20 -3.57 -10.61 6.80
CA VAL A 20 -3.90 -9.48 5.92
C VAL A 20 -2.65 -8.66 5.61
N GLN A 21 -2.42 -8.41 4.32
CA GLN A 21 -1.39 -7.49 3.84
C GLN A 21 -2.05 -6.24 3.25
N VAL A 22 -1.56 -5.06 3.64
CA VAL A 22 -1.98 -3.76 3.10
C VAL A 22 -0.82 -3.14 2.35
N ASN A 23 -0.95 -3.02 1.02
CA ASN A 23 0.02 -2.37 0.14
C ASN A 23 -0.50 -1.02 -0.35
N GLY A 24 0.42 -0.08 -0.61
CA GLY A 24 0.10 1.25 -1.13
C GLY A 24 0.35 1.39 -2.64
N LEU A 25 -0.48 2.19 -3.31
CA LEU A 25 -0.14 2.83 -4.59
C LEU A 25 -0.31 4.34 -4.40
N VAL A 26 0.76 5.09 -4.57
CA VAL A 26 0.79 6.54 -4.29
C VAL A 26 1.23 7.30 -5.52
N ILE A 27 0.47 8.31 -5.90
CA ILE A 27 0.87 9.28 -6.92
C ILE A 27 1.65 10.40 -6.22
N ALA A 28 2.92 10.57 -6.58
CA ALA A 28 3.76 11.65 -6.11
C ALA A 28 3.36 12.99 -6.75
N GLY A 29 3.90 14.10 -6.23
CA GLY A 29 3.72 15.43 -6.80
C GLY A 29 2.65 16.30 -6.10
N ALA A 30 1.91 15.75 -5.15
CA ALA A 30 1.09 16.54 -4.23
C ALA A 30 1.96 17.20 -3.13
N ARG A 31 1.43 18.27 -2.51
CA ARG A 31 2.03 18.92 -1.33
C ARG A 31 1.07 18.91 -0.15
N PRO A 32 1.48 18.39 1.03
CA PRO A 32 2.75 17.70 1.29
C PRO A 32 2.87 16.39 0.48
N ASP A 33 4.10 15.90 0.31
CA ASP A 33 4.35 14.62 -0.36
C ASP A 33 3.62 13.49 0.39
N PRO A 34 2.71 12.73 -0.24
CA PRO A 34 2.00 11.64 0.41
C PRO A 34 2.86 10.41 0.65
N VAL A 35 3.99 10.25 -0.04
CA VAL A 35 4.81 9.02 0.02
C VAL A 35 5.29 8.69 1.45
N PRO A 36 5.84 9.63 2.24
CA PRO A 36 6.25 9.36 3.61
C PRO A 36 5.10 8.88 4.49
N TYR A 37 3.92 9.48 4.36
CA TYR A 37 2.75 9.09 5.15
C TYR A 37 2.35 7.63 4.87
N TYR A 38 2.29 7.23 3.60
CA TYR A 38 1.94 5.85 3.24
C TYR A 38 2.94 4.83 3.74
N LYS A 39 4.24 5.13 3.65
CA LYS A 39 5.30 4.24 4.14
C LYS A 39 5.27 4.05 5.65
N GLN A 40 4.90 5.10 6.39
CA GLN A 40 4.94 5.08 7.85
C GLN A 40 3.62 4.62 8.49
N HIS A 41 2.49 4.92 7.85
CA HIS A 41 1.18 4.78 8.50
C HIS A 41 0.24 3.82 7.77
N VAL A 42 0.37 3.60 6.45
CA VAL A 42 -0.67 2.93 5.64
C VAL A 42 -0.32 1.48 5.26
N ILE A 43 0.96 1.12 5.15
CA ILE A 43 1.31 -0.27 4.83
C ILE A 43 1.30 -1.14 6.08
N PHE A 44 0.84 -2.39 5.93
CA PHE A 44 0.74 -3.35 7.04
C PHE A 44 1.00 -4.77 6.56
N GLY A 45 1.62 -5.57 7.42
CA GLY A 45 1.88 -6.99 7.20
C GLY A 45 3.27 -7.27 6.61
N PRO A 46 3.79 -8.50 6.77
CA PRO A 46 5.08 -8.90 6.22
C PRO A 46 5.14 -8.72 4.70
N GLY A 47 6.25 -8.20 4.19
CA GLY A 47 6.43 -8.00 2.74
C GLY A 47 5.59 -6.88 2.13
N ALA A 48 4.86 -6.11 2.94
CA ALA A 48 4.08 -4.97 2.47
C ALA A 48 4.94 -3.89 1.83
N PHE A 49 4.42 -3.24 0.78
CA PHE A 49 5.16 -2.27 0.01
C PHE A 49 4.31 -1.10 -0.46
N VAL A 50 4.98 -0.01 -0.82
CA VAL A 50 4.38 1.15 -1.49
C VAL A 50 4.91 1.21 -2.92
N GLU A 51 4.02 1.10 -3.89
CA GLU A 51 4.29 1.42 -5.28
C GLU A 51 4.08 2.93 -5.51
N ILE A 52 5.02 3.57 -6.21
CA ILE A 52 4.99 5.02 -6.42
C ILE A 52 4.84 5.30 -7.91
N ALA A 53 3.84 6.10 -8.27
CA ALA A 53 3.72 6.72 -9.57
C ALA A 53 4.31 8.14 -9.51
N ALA A 54 5.17 8.51 -10.46
CA ALA A 54 5.79 9.83 -10.48
C ALA A 54 4.79 10.99 -10.76
N GLY A 55 3.61 10.65 -11.27
CA GLY A 55 2.52 11.56 -11.62
C GLY A 55 1.32 10.76 -12.13
N PHE A 56 0.25 11.45 -12.55
CA PHE A 56 -0.95 10.79 -13.04
C PHE A 56 -0.70 9.99 -14.32
N GLU A 57 0.20 10.46 -15.18
CA GLU A 57 0.59 9.82 -16.43
C GLU A 57 1.34 8.49 -16.19
N ASP A 58 1.98 8.33 -15.03
CA ASP A 58 2.66 7.10 -14.63
C ASP A 58 1.73 6.12 -13.89
N TYR A 59 0.51 6.54 -13.55
CA TYR A 59 -0.39 5.76 -12.70
C TYR A 59 -0.69 4.37 -13.28
N GLU A 60 -0.99 4.28 -14.58
CA GLU A 60 -1.31 2.99 -15.23
C GLU A 60 -0.12 2.02 -15.15
N ARG A 61 1.10 2.53 -15.40
CA ARG A 61 2.32 1.74 -15.36
C ARG A 61 2.62 1.27 -13.93
N ALA A 62 2.43 2.14 -12.94
CA ALA A 62 2.60 1.82 -11.53
C ALA A 62 1.55 0.80 -11.05
N MET A 63 0.29 0.96 -11.43
CA MET A 63 -0.79 0.01 -11.12
C MET A 63 -0.46 -1.40 -11.65
N LYS A 64 -0.02 -1.52 -12.90
CA LYS A 64 0.38 -2.80 -13.49
C LYS A 64 1.50 -3.48 -12.69
N ARG A 65 2.53 -2.73 -12.29
CA ARG A 65 3.63 -3.27 -11.47
C ARG A 65 3.14 -3.76 -10.11
N LYS A 66 2.27 -2.98 -9.45
CA LYS A 66 1.70 -3.35 -8.16
C LYS A 66 0.92 -4.66 -8.25
N LEU A 67 0.01 -4.79 -9.22
CA LEU A 67 -0.79 -5.99 -9.41
C LEU A 67 0.09 -7.24 -9.64
N LEU A 68 1.09 -7.12 -10.52
CA LEU A 68 2.03 -8.22 -10.76
C LEU A 68 2.80 -8.63 -9.48
N ARG A 69 3.21 -7.64 -8.67
CA ARG A 69 3.91 -7.90 -7.41
C ARG A 69 3.02 -8.54 -6.36
N GLU A 70 1.74 -8.19 -6.31
CA GLU A 70 0.78 -8.80 -5.38
C GLU A 70 0.45 -10.24 -5.75
N ILE A 71 0.28 -10.54 -7.04
CA ILE A 71 0.04 -11.91 -7.51
C ILE A 71 1.26 -12.80 -7.19
N ASN A 72 2.47 -12.32 -7.50
CA ASN A 72 3.70 -13.07 -7.23
C ASN A 72 3.96 -13.22 -5.73
N GLY A 73 3.68 -12.19 -4.94
CA GLY A 73 3.84 -12.22 -3.48
C GLY A 73 2.85 -13.16 -2.80
N SER A 74 1.57 -13.12 -3.21
CA SER A 74 0.54 -14.04 -2.71
C SER A 74 0.85 -15.48 -3.10
N ALA A 75 1.27 -15.73 -4.33
CA ALA A 75 1.68 -17.06 -4.77
C ALA A 75 2.86 -17.60 -3.96
N LEU A 76 3.88 -16.77 -3.70
CA LEU A 76 5.01 -17.16 -2.86
C LEU A 76 4.60 -17.44 -1.41
N SER A 77 3.70 -16.62 -0.83
CA SER A 77 3.19 -16.83 0.52
C SER A 77 2.46 -18.17 0.65
N SER A 78 1.63 -18.53 -0.34
CA SER A 78 0.90 -19.82 -0.34
C SER A 78 1.77 -21.06 -0.54
N LEU A 79 3.04 -20.89 -0.94
CA LEU A 79 3.98 -22.00 -1.11
C LEU A 79 4.82 -22.27 0.14
N ILE A 80 4.83 -21.36 1.11
CA ILE A 80 5.65 -21.42 2.32
C ILE A 80 4.81 -21.80 3.57
N GLU A 81 3.47 -21.71 3.48
CA GLU A 81 2.52 -22.29 4.46
C GLU A 81 2.23 -23.77 4.19
#